data_AF-A0A4D7JT10-F1
#
_entry.id   AF-A0A4D7JT10-F1
#
_cell.length_a   1.000
_cell.length_b   1.000
_cell.length_c   1.000
_cell.angle_alpha   90.00
_cell.angle_beta   90.00
_cell.angle_gamma   90.00
#
_symmetry.space_group_name_H-M   'P 1'
#
loop_
_entity.id
_entity.type
_entity.pdbx_description
1 polymer ?
#
loop_
_entity_poly.entity_id
_entity_poly.type
_entity_poly.pdbx_seq_one_letter_code
_entity_poly.pdbx_strand_id
1 'polypeptide(L)'
;MKNLIIVLLIQSAQALYAQNVNGKITINGDDRTSLDLESPYVVNLFKSFRDGENKIIFFYEGADYAKPEEEILPGKPKFDFFKFKTTVKHNGKTINTSEREPMPYIPGDMFLSPEAFNFVPVLGRYMQDGLAYENNTGRLAPGEYEIILEAIPVESEGEISRGLIVFNVE
;
A
#
# COMPACT_ATOMS: atom_id res chain seq x y z
N MET A 1 -29.26 34.81 37.35
CA MET A 1 -28.76 34.50 35.99
C MET A 1 -27.28 34.87 35.83
N LYS A 2 -26.40 34.39 36.73
CA LYS A 2 -24.95 34.67 36.65
C LYS A 2 -24.09 33.40 36.73
N ASN A 3 -24.71 32.27 37.13
CA ASN A 3 -24.04 30.98 37.29
C ASN A 3 -24.33 30.00 36.15
N LEU A 4 -25.09 30.42 35.12
CA LEU A 4 -25.44 29.54 33.98
C LEU A 4 -24.42 29.62 32.83
N ILE A 5 -23.56 30.65 32.80
CA ILE A 5 -22.61 30.88 31.70
C ILE A 5 -21.33 30.03 31.86
N ILE A 6 -21.00 29.60 33.09
CA ILE A 6 -19.75 28.87 33.36
C ILE A 6 -19.86 27.39 32.93
N VAL A 7 -21.07 26.81 32.85
CA VAL A 7 -21.27 25.41 32.47
C VAL A 7 -21.17 25.19 30.94
N LEU A 8 -21.30 26.25 30.12
CA LEU A 8 -21.25 26.12 28.66
C LEU A 8 -19.83 26.14 28.06
N LEU A 9 -18.82 26.55 28.83
CA LEU A 9 -17.45 26.73 28.33
C LEU A 9 -16.56 25.49 28.46
N ILE A 10 -17.05 24.41 29.08
CA ILE A 10 -16.26 23.18 29.31
C ILE A 10 -16.55 22.09 28.25
N GLN A 11 -17.54 22.30 27.36
CA GLN A 11 -17.92 21.26 26.37
C GLN A 11 -17.21 21.32 25.01
N SER A 12 -16.31 22.28 24.75
CA SER A 12 -15.73 22.48 23.42
C SER A 12 -14.26 22.08 23.25
N ALA A 13 -13.74 21.18 24.09
CA ALA A 13 -12.40 20.61 23.92
C ALA A 13 -12.47 19.10 23.61
N GLN A 14 -13.26 18.72 22.60
CA GLN A 14 -12.96 17.47 21.91
C GLN A 14 -11.84 17.77 20.92
N ALA A 15 -10.60 17.74 21.43
CA ALA A 15 -9.45 17.57 20.55
C ALA A 15 -9.65 16.22 19.85
N LEU A 16 -9.99 16.28 18.56
CA LEU A 16 -9.82 15.15 17.66
C LEU A 16 -8.33 14.85 17.67
N TYR A 17 -7.89 13.92 18.52
CA TYR A 17 -6.57 13.33 18.40
C TYR A 17 -6.64 12.47 17.14
N ALA A 18 -6.39 13.07 15.98
CA ALA A 18 -6.09 12.30 14.78
C ALA A 18 -4.88 11.45 15.11
N GLN A 19 -5.06 10.13 15.06
CA GLN A 19 -3.99 9.21 15.38
C GLN A 19 -2.87 9.41 14.36
N ASN A 20 -1.64 9.63 14.82
CA ASN A 20 -0.50 9.78 13.93
C ASN A 20 0.14 8.41 13.66
N VAL A 21 0.21 8.01 12.40
CA VAL A 21 0.81 6.75 11.95
C VAL A 21 2.02 7.00 11.08
N ASN A 22 3.09 6.25 11.33
CA ASN A 22 4.28 6.28 10.48
C ASN A 22 4.63 4.85 10.08
N GLY A 23 5.19 4.69 8.89
CA GLY A 23 5.48 3.36 8.39
C GLY A 23 6.22 3.37 7.06
N LYS A 24 6.31 2.18 6.47
CA LYS A 24 6.96 1.96 5.18
C LYS A 24 6.45 0.72 4.48
N ILE A 25 6.54 0.74 3.16
CA ILE A 25 6.47 -0.45 2.32
C ILE A 25 7.87 -0.72 1.78
N THR A 26 8.36 -1.94 1.97
CA THR A 26 9.63 -2.41 1.41
C THR A 26 9.42 -3.66 0.56
N ILE A 27 10.35 -3.92 -0.34
CA ILE A 27 10.44 -5.18 -1.08
C ILE A 27 11.75 -5.84 -0.65
N ASN A 28 11.66 -7.04 -0.09
CA ASN A 28 12.81 -7.74 0.49
C ASN A 28 13.60 -6.93 1.54
N GLY A 29 12.95 -5.95 2.17
CA GLY A 29 13.55 -5.06 3.17
C GLY A 29 14.06 -3.72 2.62
N ASP A 30 14.10 -3.54 1.30
CA ASP A 30 14.56 -2.32 0.64
C ASP A 30 13.39 -1.44 0.17
N ASP A 31 13.53 -0.11 0.32
CA ASP A 31 12.56 0.87 -0.20
C ASP A 31 12.60 0.96 -1.74
N ARG A 32 13.72 0.56 -2.36
CA ARG A 32 13.89 0.45 -3.81
C ARG A 32 14.56 -0.88 -4.18
N THR A 33 13.82 -1.76 -4.84
CA THR A 33 14.30 -3.05 -5.31
C THR A 33 14.41 -3.08 -6.83
N SER A 34 15.55 -3.53 -7.34
CA SER A 34 15.72 -3.89 -8.75
C SER A 34 15.48 -5.37 -8.94
N LEU A 35 14.58 -5.75 -9.84
CA LEU A 35 14.33 -7.15 -10.20
C LEU A 35 14.99 -7.46 -11.54
N ASP A 36 15.58 -8.65 -11.61
CA ASP A 36 15.99 -9.26 -12.87
C ASP A 36 14.87 -10.20 -13.31
N LEU A 37 14.33 -9.99 -14.51
CA LEU A 37 13.22 -10.78 -15.02
C LEU A 37 13.76 -11.96 -15.82
N GLU A 38 13.58 -13.16 -15.30
CA GLU A 38 13.86 -14.40 -16.05
C GLU A 38 12.97 -14.55 -17.30
N SER A 39 11.87 -13.81 -17.37
CA SER A 39 10.87 -13.95 -18.42
C SER A 39 10.08 -12.67 -18.63
N PRO A 40 9.74 -12.30 -19.88
CA PRO A 40 8.99 -11.08 -20.17
C PRO A 40 7.49 -11.20 -19.90
N TYR A 41 7.02 -12.28 -19.29
CA TYR A 41 5.60 -12.49 -19.02
C TYR A 41 5.22 -12.02 -17.62
N VAL A 42 4.12 -11.26 -17.52
CA VAL A 42 3.62 -10.73 -16.24
C VAL A 42 3.33 -11.84 -15.21
N VAL A 43 2.97 -13.04 -15.68
CA VAL A 43 2.67 -14.18 -14.80
C VAL A 43 3.91 -14.67 -14.06
N ASN A 44 5.10 -14.56 -14.66
CA ASN A 44 6.37 -14.91 -14.01
C ASN A 44 6.73 -13.90 -12.94
N LEU A 45 6.53 -12.60 -13.22
CA LEU A 45 6.67 -11.55 -12.20
C LEU A 45 5.74 -11.84 -11.02
N PHE A 46 4.45 -12.09 -11.27
CA PHE A 46 3.49 -12.43 -10.22
C PHE A 46 3.88 -13.67 -9.41
N LYS A 47 4.34 -14.73 -10.09
CA LYS A 47 4.81 -15.97 -9.46
C LYS A 47 5.95 -15.69 -8.47
N SER A 48 6.91 -14.83 -8.81
CA SER A 48 8.04 -14.51 -7.92
C SER A 48 7.58 -13.88 -6.59
N PHE A 49 6.55 -13.03 -6.61
CA PHE A 49 5.99 -12.45 -5.38
C PHE A 49 5.19 -13.49 -4.60
N ARG A 50 4.33 -14.24 -5.28
CA ARG A 50 3.46 -15.25 -4.65
C ARG A 50 4.26 -16.38 -4.00
N ASP A 51 5.34 -16.81 -4.65
CA ASP A 51 6.18 -17.91 -4.17
C ASP A 51 7.20 -17.43 -3.11
N GLY A 52 7.22 -16.12 -2.81
CA GLY A 52 7.97 -15.52 -1.71
C GLY A 52 9.43 -15.16 -2.02
N GLU A 53 9.83 -15.18 -3.29
CA GLU A 53 11.14 -14.70 -3.76
C GLU A 53 11.25 -13.18 -3.61
N ASN A 54 10.12 -12.48 -3.85
CA ASN A 54 9.98 -11.04 -3.65
C ASN A 54 8.89 -10.76 -2.62
N LYS A 55 9.27 -10.39 -1.41
CA LYS A 55 8.35 -10.17 -0.29
C LYS A 55 8.01 -8.69 -0.16
N ILE A 56 6.73 -8.36 -0.26
CA ILE A 56 6.23 -7.02 0.08
C ILE A 56 6.02 -6.99 1.59
N ILE A 57 6.75 -6.12 2.28
CA ILE A 57 6.66 -5.94 3.71
C ILE A 57 6.05 -4.57 3.95
N PHE A 58 4.91 -4.55 4.62
CA PHE A 58 4.30 -3.33 5.14
C PHE A 58 4.49 -3.28 6.63
N PHE A 59 5.13 -2.22 7.10
CA PHE A 59 5.28 -1.90 8.51
C PHE A 59 4.58 -0.59 8.79
N TYR A 60 3.85 -0.53 9.88
CA TYR A 60 3.45 0.76 10.45
C TYR A 60 3.33 0.68 11.97
N GLU A 61 3.49 1.84 12.60
CA GLU A 61 3.31 2.03 14.03
C GLU A 61 2.57 3.35 14.30
N GLY A 62 2.05 3.47 15.52
CA GLY A 62 1.47 4.71 16.02
C GLY A 62 1.46 4.70 17.55
N ALA A 63 1.54 5.89 18.15
CA ALA A 63 1.74 6.05 19.59
C ALA A 63 0.58 5.48 20.44
N ASP A 64 -0.63 5.43 19.88
CA ASP A 64 -1.87 5.19 20.62
C ASP A 64 -2.53 3.83 20.36
N TYR A 65 -1.87 2.91 19.64
CA TYR A 65 -2.44 1.57 19.44
C TYR A 65 -2.32 0.70 20.69
N ALA A 66 -3.36 -0.11 20.92
CA ALA A 66 -3.30 -1.14 21.94
C ALA A 66 -2.28 -2.20 21.52
N LYS A 67 -1.37 -2.56 22.42
CA LYS A 67 -0.49 -3.72 22.18
C LYS A 67 -1.32 -5.01 22.21
N PRO A 68 -0.92 -6.07 21.49
CA PRO A 68 -1.68 -7.33 21.46
C PRO A 68 -1.91 -7.95 22.86
N GLU A 69 -1.00 -7.68 23.79
CA GLU A 69 -1.03 -8.14 25.18
C GLU A 69 -1.79 -7.22 26.15
N GLU A 70 -2.21 -6.03 25.72
CA GLU A 70 -3.00 -5.11 26.54
C GLU A 70 -4.49 -5.50 26.48
N GLU A 71 -5.02 -5.97 27.62
CA GLU A 71 -6.47 -6.09 27.82
C GLU A 71 -7.14 -4.74 27.54
N ILE A 72 -8.29 -4.79 26.87
CA ILE A 72 -9.02 -3.67 26.25
C ILE A 72 -8.96 -2.40 27.13
N LEU A 73 -8.01 -1.52 26.84
CA LEU A 73 -8.05 -0.17 27.35
C LEU A 73 -9.13 0.57 26.55
N PRO A 74 -10.20 1.07 27.20
CA PRO A 74 -11.22 1.84 26.49
C PRO A 74 -10.57 3.06 25.85
N GLY A 75 -10.64 3.15 24.51
CA GLY A 75 -10.20 4.32 23.74
C GLY A 75 -8.97 4.13 22.85
N LYS A 76 -8.25 2.99 22.90
CA LYS A 76 -7.15 2.72 21.97
C LYS A 76 -7.60 1.88 20.76
N PRO A 77 -7.41 2.34 19.51
CA PRO A 77 -7.69 1.52 18.34
C PRO A 77 -6.74 0.32 18.28
N LYS A 78 -7.22 -0.79 17.72
CA LYS A 78 -6.44 -2.04 17.55
C LYS A 78 -5.84 -2.18 16.16
N PHE A 79 -6.38 -1.45 15.20
CA PHE A 79 -6.07 -1.53 13.79
C PHE A 79 -6.31 -0.17 13.15
N ASP A 80 -5.79 0.02 11.94
CA ASP A 80 -6.08 1.17 11.08
C ASP A 80 -6.49 0.69 9.70
N PHE A 81 -7.23 1.53 8.98
CA PHE A 81 -7.60 1.29 7.60
C PHE A 81 -6.61 1.96 6.65
N PHE A 82 -6.09 1.17 5.73
CA PHE A 82 -5.22 1.66 4.66
C PHE A 82 -5.84 1.41 3.30
N LYS A 83 -5.77 2.42 2.43
CA LYS A 83 -5.90 2.22 0.98
C LYS A 83 -4.52 1.96 0.40
N PHE A 84 -4.38 0.86 -0.33
CA PHE A 84 -3.16 0.63 -1.10
C PHE A 84 -3.31 1.19 -2.50
N LYS A 85 -2.36 2.04 -2.86
CA LYS A 85 -2.25 2.66 -4.17
C LYS A 85 -1.09 2.06 -4.93
N THR A 86 -1.33 1.81 -6.22
CA THR A 86 -0.33 1.33 -7.16
C THR A 86 -0.22 2.34 -8.28
N THR A 87 1.00 2.81 -8.56
CA THR A 87 1.31 3.54 -9.78
C THR A 87 2.32 2.74 -10.58
N VAL A 88 2.01 2.49 -11.86
CA VAL A 88 2.92 1.81 -12.78
C VAL A 88 3.36 2.80 -13.85
N LYS A 89 4.66 2.81 -14.16
CA LYS A 89 5.24 3.56 -15.26
C LYS A 89 5.98 2.63 -16.22
N HIS A 90 6.04 3.07 -17.47
CA HIS A 90 6.84 2.47 -18.53
C HIS A 90 7.60 3.59 -19.26
N ASN A 91 8.93 3.47 -19.34
CA ASN A 91 9.84 4.48 -19.91
C ASN A 91 9.59 5.88 -19.33
N GLY A 92 9.48 5.96 -18.00
CA GLY A 92 9.22 7.21 -17.27
C GLY A 92 7.79 7.76 -17.35
N LYS A 93 6.92 7.20 -18.21
CA LYS A 93 5.52 7.63 -18.33
C LYS A 93 4.59 6.77 -17.49
N THR A 94 3.75 7.40 -16.68
CA THR A 94 2.67 6.70 -15.95
C THR A 94 1.70 6.04 -16.92
N ILE A 95 1.57 4.72 -16.84
CA ILE A 95 0.62 3.94 -17.64
C ILE A 95 -0.72 3.78 -16.90
N ASN A 96 -0.68 3.68 -15.58
CA ASN A 96 -1.88 3.60 -14.74
C ASN A 96 -1.59 4.02 -13.30
N THR A 97 -2.62 4.51 -12.62
CA THR A 97 -2.66 4.62 -11.16
C THR A 97 -4.00 4.08 -10.69
N SER A 98 -3.97 3.23 -9.66
CA SER A 98 -5.17 2.60 -9.12
C SER A 98 -5.06 2.40 -7.62
N GLU A 99 -6.21 2.34 -6.95
CA GLU A 99 -6.33 2.17 -5.52
C GLU A 99 -7.23 0.96 -5.23
N ARG A 100 -6.98 0.28 -4.11
CA ARG A 100 -7.88 -0.71 -3.55
C ARG A 100 -8.76 -0.06 -2.50
N GLU A 101 -9.92 -0.67 -2.25
CA GLU A 101 -10.76 -0.30 -1.11
C GLU A 101 -9.99 -0.43 0.20
N PRO A 102 -10.29 0.41 1.21
CA PRO A 102 -9.62 0.35 2.50
C PRO A 102 -9.71 -1.03 3.15
N MET A 103 -8.61 -1.50 3.72
CA MET A 103 -8.55 -2.74 4.49
C MET A 103 -7.93 -2.51 5.87
N PRO A 104 -8.39 -3.22 6.92
CA PRO A 104 -7.86 -3.07 8.26
C PRO A 104 -6.54 -3.82 8.42
N TYR A 105 -5.56 -3.19 9.07
CA TYR A 105 -4.26 -3.75 9.42
C TYR A 105 -3.94 -3.48 10.89
N ILE A 106 -3.11 -4.31 11.50
CA ILE A 106 -2.63 -4.11 12.88
C ILE A 106 -1.20 -3.56 12.86
N PRO A 107 -0.78 -2.75 13.85
CA PRO A 107 0.58 -2.22 13.87
C PRO A 107 1.63 -3.32 13.96
N GLY A 108 2.80 -3.05 13.39
CA GLY A 108 3.92 -3.99 13.29
C GLY A 108 4.20 -4.43 11.85
N ASP A 109 5.08 -5.43 11.72
CA ASP A 109 5.50 -5.98 10.44
C ASP A 109 4.47 -6.95 9.87
N MET A 110 4.12 -6.76 8.60
CA MET A 110 3.20 -7.64 7.89
C MET A 110 3.70 -7.95 6.48
N PHE A 111 3.59 -9.22 6.08
CA PHE A 111 3.76 -9.59 4.69
C PHE A 111 2.46 -9.33 3.94
N LEU A 112 2.54 -8.52 2.88
CA LEU A 112 1.42 -8.29 1.99
C LEU A 112 1.50 -9.21 0.78
N SER A 113 0.35 -9.76 0.40
CA SER A 113 0.18 -10.44 -0.88
C SER A 113 0.35 -9.45 -2.03
N PRO A 114 0.91 -9.83 -3.19
CA PRO A 114 0.95 -8.95 -4.36
C PRO A 114 -0.44 -8.47 -4.81
N GLU A 115 -1.50 -9.21 -4.48
CA GLU A 115 -2.90 -8.86 -4.73
C GLU A 115 -3.43 -7.71 -3.87
N ALA A 116 -2.74 -7.33 -2.79
CA ALA A 116 -3.03 -6.08 -2.08
C ALA A 116 -2.82 -4.84 -2.98
N PHE A 117 -2.12 -5.02 -4.10
CA PHE A 117 -1.85 -4.01 -5.10
C PHE A 117 -2.45 -4.42 -6.47
N ASN A 118 -2.37 -3.51 -7.43
CA ASN A 118 -2.99 -3.66 -8.76
C ASN A 118 -1.97 -3.75 -9.89
N PHE A 119 -0.68 -3.93 -9.61
CA PHE A 119 0.34 -3.88 -10.66
C PHE A 119 0.24 -5.05 -11.65
N VAL A 120 -0.12 -6.26 -11.19
CA VAL A 120 -0.30 -7.44 -12.08
C VAL A 120 -1.40 -7.22 -13.12
N PRO A 121 -2.65 -6.88 -12.75
CA PRO A 121 -3.69 -6.64 -13.75
C PRO A 121 -3.40 -5.42 -14.63
N VAL A 122 -2.71 -4.38 -14.11
CA VAL A 122 -2.28 -3.22 -14.91
C VAL A 122 -1.28 -3.65 -15.98
N LEU A 123 -0.23 -4.37 -15.60
CA LEU A 123 0.82 -4.83 -16.51
C LEU A 123 0.29 -5.83 -17.53
N GLY A 124 -0.58 -6.77 -17.12
CA GLY A 124 -1.15 -7.78 -18.02
C GLY A 124 -2.11 -7.23 -19.07
N ARG A 125 -2.67 -6.04 -18.85
CA ARG A 125 -3.55 -5.33 -19.80
C ARG A 125 -2.82 -4.30 -20.66
N TYR A 126 -1.70 -3.78 -20.17
CA TYR A 126 -0.96 -2.75 -20.85
C TYR A 126 -0.50 -3.20 -22.25
N MET A 127 -0.90 -2.45 -23.27
CA MET A 127 -0.71 -2.75 -24.70
C MET A 127 -1.39 -4.05 -25.18
N GLN A 128 -2.25 -4.66 -24.36
CA GLN A 128 -3.00 -5.86 -24.68
C GLN A 128 -4.53 -5.63 -24.68
N ASP A 129 -4.99 -4.49 -24.16
CA ASP A 129 -6.41 -4.11 -24.18
C ASP A 129 -6.98 -4.05 -25.60
N GLY A 130 -8.09 -4.74 -25.82
CA GLY A 130 -8.75 -4.84 -27.12
C GLY A 130 -8.23 -5.96 -28.03
N LEU A 131 -7.18 -6.68 -27.62
CA LEU A 131 -6.76 -7.90 -28.31
C LEU A 131 -7.75 -9.04 -28.06
N ALA A 132 -7.96 -9.88 -29.08
CA ALA A 132 -8.63 -11.17 -28.89
C ALA A 132 -7.84 -12.03 -27.90
N TYR A 133 -8.54 -12.92 -27.17
CA TYR A 133 -7.93 -13.75 -26.13
C TYR A 133 -6.68 -14.52 -26.59
N GLU A 134 -6.72 -15.11 -27.79
CA GLU A 134 -5.58 -15.81 -28.40
C GLU A 134 -4.35 -14.93 -28.69
N ASN A 135 -4.53 -13.62 -28.79
CA ASN A 135 -3.49 -12.63 -29.02
C ASN A 135 -3.04 -11.95 -27.71
N ASN A 136 -3.78 -12.14 -26.61
CA ASN A 136 -3.37 -11.68 -25.30
C ASN A 136 -2.40 -12.71 -24.69
N THR A 137 -1.12 -12.38 -24.74
CA THR A 137 -0.05 -13.28 -24.30
C THR A 137 0.42 -12.98 -22.87
N GLY A 138 -0.01 -11.87 -22.28
CA GLY A 138 0.54 -11.36 -21.01
C GLY A 138 2.03 -11.00 -21.07
N ARG A 139 2.64 -10.95 -22.28
CA ARG A 139 4.00 -10.47 -22.49
C ARG A 139 4.04 -8.95 -22.31
N LEU A 140 4.99 -8.49 -21.50
CA LEU A 140 5.30 -7.07 -21.34
C LEU A 140 5.96 -6.51 -22.59
N ALA A 141 5.78 -5.21 -22.84
CA ALA A 141 6.53 -4.53 -23.89
C ALA A 141 7.99 -4.33 -23.44
N PRO A 142 8.97 -4.30 -24.36
CA PRO A 142 10.35 -3.95 -24.02
C PRO A 142 10.47 -2.54 -23.46
N GLY A 143 11.34 -2.37 -22.47
CA GLY A 143 11.62 -1.08 -21.84
C GLY A 143 11.71 -1.14 -20.32
N GLU A 144 11.87 0.05 -19.73
CA GLU A 144 12.06 0.23 -18.30
C GLU A 144 10.71 0.38 -17.59
N TYR A 145 10.52 -0.35 -16.49
CA TYR A 145 9.33 -0.30 -15.66
C TYR A 145 9.64 0.18 -14.25
N GLU A 146 8.73 1.01 -13.71
CA GLU A 146 8.68 1.37 -12.30
C GLU A 146 7.30 1.00 -11.75
N ILE A 147 7.25 0.30 -10.62
CA ILE A 147 6.03 0.07 -9.84
C ILE A 147 6.22 0.75 -8.48
N ILE A 148 5.33 1.68 -8.16
CA ILE A 148 5.30 2.41 -6.91
C ILE A 148 4.13 1.88 -6.08
N LEU A 149 4.43 1.44 -4.86
CA LEU A 149 3.49 0.90 -3.88
C LEU A 149 3.36 1.88 -2.72
N GLU A 150 2.15 2.35 -2.45
CA GLU A 150 1.88 3.33 -1.38
C GLU A 150 0.75 2.80 -0.48
N ALA A 151 0.82 3.09 0.83
CA ALA A 151 -0.28 2.90 1.76
C ALA A 151 -0.76 4.26 2.26
N ILE A 152 -2.06 4.52 2.16
CA ILE A 152 -2.66 5.79 2.54
C ILE A 152 -3.57 5.53 3.74
N PRO A 153 -3.27 6.07 4.94
CA PRO A 153 -4.16 5.94 6.08
C PRO A 153 -5.49 6.66 5.80
N VAL A 154 -6.60 6.10 6.27
CA VAL A 154 -7.95 6.63 5.99
C VAL A 154 -8.49 7.48 7.13
N GLU A 155 -8.36 7.01 8.37
CA GLU A 155 -8.92 7.67 9.57
C GLU A 155 -7.83 8.25 10.48
N SER A 156 -6.57 8.13 10.04
CA SER A 156 -5.37 8.58 10.74
C SER A 156 -4.56 9.51 9.85
N GLU A 157 -3.74 10.35 10.48
CA GLU A 157 -2.79 11.22 9.81
C GLU A 157 -1.38 10.62 9.88
N GLY A 158 -0.49 11.04 8.99
CA GLY A 158 0.91 10.64 9.01
C GLY A 158 1.40 10.08 7.68
N GLU A 159 2.62 9.58 7.66
CA GLU A 159 3.34 9.26 6.43
C GLU A 159 3.82 7.81 6.40
N ILE A 160 3.44 7.10 5.33
CA ILE A 160 3.98 5.78 5.01
C ILE A 160 4.92 5.92 3.83
N SER A 161 6.20 5.63 4.04
CA SER A 161 7.19 5.62 2.97
C SER A 161 6.84 4.56 1.92
N ARG A 162 6.95 4.95 0.64
CA ARG A 162 6.57 4.09 -0.49
C ARG A 162 7.64 3.03 -0.81
N GLY A 163 7.18 1.89 -1.31
CA GLY A 163 8.05 0.88 -1.91
C GLY A 163 8.16 1.09 -3.43
N LEU A 164 9.37 0.93 -3.98
CA LEU A 164 9.65 1.06 -5.41
C LEU A 164 10.25 -0.24 -5.95
N ILE A 165 9.63 -0.77 -6.99
CA ILE A 165 10.17 -1.89 -7.78
C ILE A 165 10.58 -1.35 -9.15
N VAL A 166 11.78 -1.68 -9.60
CA VAL A 166 12.26 -1.36 -10.95
C VAL A 166 12.73 -2.62 -11.65
N PHE A 167 12.48 -2.72 -12.95
CA PHE A 167 12.99 -3.79 -13.80
C PHE A 167 13.02 -3.36 -15.25
N ASN A 168 13.80 -4.07 -16.07
CA ASN A 168 13.86 -3.87 -17.51
C ASN A 168 13.34 -5.12 -18.22
N VAL A 169 12.66 -4.92 -19.35
CA VAL A 169 12.24 -5.99 -20.26
C VAL A 169 13.02 -5.84 -21.56
N GLU A 170 13.68 -6.92 -21.98
CA GLU A 170 14.36 -7.01 -23.29
C GLU A 170 13.39 -7.32 -24.46
#